data_AF-A0A2V9QPU6-F1
#
_entry.id   AF-A0A2V9QPU6-F1
#
_cell.length_a   1.000
_cell.length_b   1.000
_cell.length_c   1.000
_cell.angle_alpha   90.00
_cell.angle_beta   90.00
_cell.angle_gamma   90.00
#
_symmetry.space_group_name_H-M   'P 1'
#
loop_
_entity.id
_entity.type
_entity.pdbx_description
1 polymer ?
#
loop_
_entity_poly.entity_id
_entity_poly.type
_entity_poly.pdbx_seq_one_letter_code
_entity_poly.pdbx_strand_id
1 'polypeptide(L)'
;MELWTGLAALKADPNCKNFRRFGRGKGAYVNVVAWAESPQIFEQRVRSTVQMGLDCILLELEEIELLEDRMSADDFPEEFINMRATAHRQPTDVVFGTFHMWLQDDAN
;
A
#
# COMPACT_ATOMS: atom_id res chain seq x y z
N MET A 1 -12.31 -14.15 -6.30
CA MET A 1 -11.40 -13.24 -5.57
C MET A 1 -9.99 -13.74 -5.78
N GLU A 2 -9.12 -12.83 -6.18
CA GLU A 2 -7.69 -13.08 -6.42
C GLU A 2 -6.87 -12.11 -5.57
N LEU A 3 -5.57 -12.35 -5.43
CA LEU A 3 -4.67 -11.41 -4.79
C LEU A 3 -4.24 -10.36 -5.80
N TRP A 4 -4.51 -9.11 -5.46
CA TRP A 4 -4.09 -7.94 -6.21
C TRP A 4 -2.94 -7.26 -5.50
N THR A 5 -2.06 -6.64 -6.27
CA THR A 5 -0.95 -5.82 -5.77
C THR A 5 -0.98 -4.43 -6.39
N GLY A 6 -0.29 -3.49 -5.77
CA GLY A 6 -0.02 -2.16 -6.32
C GLY A 6 0.94 -1.37 -5.43
N LEU A 7 1.44 -0.27 -5.96
CA LEU A 7 2.33 0.65 -5.25
C LEU A 7 1.54 1.84 -4.73
N ALA A 8 1.39 1.95 -3.41
CA ALA A 8 0.68 3.04 -2.77
C ALA A 8 1.65 4.17 -2.38
N ALA A 9 1.36 5.38 -2.86
CA ALA A 9 2.00 6.60 -2.40
C ALA A 9 1.20 7.19 -1.24
N LEU A 10 1.78 7.19 -0.05
CA LEU A 10 1.14 7.64 1.18
C LEU A 10 1.80 8.92 1.71
N LYS A 11 0.97 9.81 2.24
CA LYS A 11 1.40 11.01 2.97
C LYS A 11 0.77 11.05 4.35
N ALA A 12 1.46 11.63 5.33
CA ALA A 12 0.87 11.91 6.63
C ALA A 12 -0.37 12.81 6.49
N ASP A 13 -1.47 12.48 7.18
CA ASP A 13 -2.60 13.40 7.29
C ASP A 13 -2.17 14.65 8.09
N PRO A 14 -2.23 15.86 7.50
CA PRO A 14 -1.85 17.09 8.20
C PRO A 14 -2.73 17.37 9.43
N ASN A 15 -3.94 16.79 9.50
CA ASN A 15 -4.83 16.93 10.64
C ASN A 15 -4.47 15.97 11.80
N CYS A 16 -3.64 14.95 11.54
CA CYS A 16 -3.19 14.03 12.58
C CYS A 16 -2.09 14.67 13.43
N LYS A 17 -2.44 15.10 14.65
CA LYS A 17 -1.53 15.80 15.56
C LYS A 17 -0.37 14.94 16.08
N ASN A 18 -0.52 13.62 16.07
CA ASN A 18 0.44 12.66 16.64
C ASN A 18 0.91 11.60 15.63
N PHE A 19 1.08 11.98 14.36
CA PHE A 19 1.53 11.05 13.33
C PHE A 19 2.94 10.50 13.61
N ARG A 20 3.06 9.19 13.84
CA ARG A 20 4.33 8.54 14.23
C ARG A 20 4.98 7.66 13.15
N ARG A 21 4.30 7.38 12.03
CA ARG A 21 4.79 6.36 11.08
C ARG A 21 6.04 6.81 10.31
N PHE A 22 6.01 7.97 9.67
CA PHE A 22 7.14 8.46 8.84
C PHE A 22 7.64 9.86 9.23
N GLY A 23 6.98 10.56 10.17
CA GLY A 23 7.31 11.92 10.60
C GLY A 23 6.68 13.02 9.72
N ARG A 24 6.63 14.26 10.23
CA ARG A 24 6.09 15.42 9.50
C ARG A 24 6.93 15.71 8.25
N GLY A 25 6.26 16.08 7.15
CA GLY A 25 6.91 16.45 5.88
C GLY A 25 7.48 15.27 5.09
N LYS A 26 7.08 14.03 5.43
CA LYS A 26 7.52 12.82 4.72
C LYS A 26 6.32 12.07 4.14
N GLY A 27 6.55 11.45 3.00
CA GLY A 27 5.67 10.42 2.47
C GLY A 27 6.40 9.07 2.43
N ALA A 28 5.67 8.06 1.99
CA ALA A 28 6.23 6.74 1.77
C ALA A 28 5.59 6.09 0.54
N TYR A 29 6.40 5.38 -0.23
CA TYR A 29 5.91 4.37 -1.16
C TYR A 29 5.88 3.03 -0.45
N VAL A 30 4.78 2.30 -0.61
CA VAL A 30 4.59 0.99 0.00
C VAL A 30 3.83 0.07 -0.92
N ASN A 31 4.34 -1.13 -1.13
CA ASN A 31 3.61 -2.17 -1.83
C ASN A 31 2.42 -2.62 -0.97
N VAL A 32 1.27 -2.82 -1.61
CA VAL A 32 0.05 -3.26 -0.96
C VAL A 32 -0.49 -4.51 -1.63
N VAL A 33 -0.92 -5.48 -0.83
CA VAL A 33 -1.53 -6.73 -1.30
C VAL A 33 -2.87 -6.93 -0.60
N ALA A 34 -3.91 -7.25 -1.35
CA ALA A 34 -5.21 -7.60 -0.79
C ALA A 34 -6.02 -8.49 -1.73
N TRP A 35 -6.94 -9.26 -1.15
CA TRP A 35 -7.93 -9.99 -1.93
C TRP A 35 -8.95 -9.04 -2.54
N ALA A 36 -9.26 -9.18 -3.82
CA ALA A 36 -10.33 -8.44 -4.46
C ALA A 36 -10.93 -9.20 -5.64
N GLU A 37 -12.13 -8.80 -6.05
CA GLU A 37 -12.80 -9.34 -7.24
C GLU A 37 -12.41 -8.58 -8.51
N SER A 38 -11.94 -7.34 -8.37
CA SER A 38 -11.56 -6.47 -9.47
C SER A 38 -10.56 -5.41 -8.98
N PRO A 39 -9.83 -4.76 -9.90
CA PRO A 39 -8.89 -3.70 -9.52
C PRO A 39 -9.60 -2.51 -8.86
N GLN A 40 -10.85 -2.21 -9.24
CA GLN A 40 -11.62 -1.14 -8.61
C GLN A 40 -11.98 -1.46 -7.16
N ILE A 41 -12.34 -2.71 -6.87
CA ILE A 41 -12.61 -3.16 -5.49
C ILE A 41 -11.31 -3.15 -4.67
N PHE A 42 -10.19 -3.54 -5.27
CA PHE A 42 -8.88 -3.45 -4.63
C PHE A 42 -8.54 -2.00 -4.24
N GLU A 43 -8.63 -1.06 -5.17
CA GLU A 43 -8.36 0.37 -4.92
C GLU A 43 -9.24 0.92 -3.79
N GLN A 44 -10.54 0.61 -3.81
CA GLN A 44 -11.47 1.04 -2.76
C GLN A 44 -11.09 0.48 -1.38
N ARG A 45 -10.66 -0.78 -1.31
CA ARG A 45 -10.22 -1.42 -0.05
C ARG A 45 -8.95 -0.77 0.48
N VAL A 46 -7.96 -0.53 -0.37
CA VAL A 46 -6.70 0.14 0.01
C VAL A 46 -7.02 1.54 0.52
N ARG A 47 -7.79 2.34 -0.23
CA ARG A 47 -8.17 3.70 0.16
C ARG A 47 -8.89 3.72 1.52
N SER A 48 -9.87 2.84 1.71
CA SER A 48 -10.62 2.77 2.97
C SER A 48 -9.72 2.40 4.16
N THR A 49 -8.81 1.43 3.97
CA THR A 49 -7.88 0.99 5.01
C THR A 49 -6.89 2.10 5.39
N VAL A 50 -6.38 2.82 4.39
CA VAL A 50 -5.46 3.95 4.61
C VAL A 50 -6.16 5.06 5.41
N GLN A 51 -7.36 5.45 4.99
CA GLN A 51 -8.12 6.53 5.64
C GLN A 51 -8.56 6.19 7.06
N MET A 52 -8.98 4.94 7.31
CA MET A 52 -9.52 4.54 8.62
C MET A 52 -8.45 4.04 9.60
N GLY A 53 -7.34 3.49 9.10
CA GLY A 53 -6.40 2.73 9.93
C GLY A 53 -4.98 3.27 10.01
N LEU A 54 -4.57 4.17 9.10
CA LEU A 54 -3.16 4.59 8.99
C LEU A 54 -2.89 6.05 9.33
N ASP A 55 -3.92 6.87 9.58
CA ASP A 55 -3.79 8.34 9.70
C ASP A 55 -3.00 8.95 8.52
N CYS A 56 -3.14 8.34 7.34
CA CYS A 56 -2.45 8.71 6.12
C CYS A 56 -3.47 9.10 5.05
N ILE A 57 -2.99 9.86 4.07
CA ILE A 57 -3.68 10.14 2.82
C ILE A 57 -3.04 9.28 1.75
N LEU A 58 -3.85 8.50 1.03
CA LEU A 58 -3.45 7.85 -0.22
C LEU A 58 -3.41 8.92 -1.31
N LEU A 59 -2.22 9.29 -1.77
CA LEU A 59 -2.03 10.23 -2.87
C LEU A 59 -2.29 9.52 -4.20
N GLU A 60 -1.73 8.32 -4.34
CA GLU A 60 -1.73 7.58 -5.58
C GLU A 60 -1.66 6.07 -5.31
N LEU A 61 -2.22 5.29 -6.22
CA LEU A 61 -2.08 3.84 -6.27
C LEU A 61 -1.81 3.44 -7.71
N GLU A 62 -0.57 3.06 -7.99
CA GLU A 62 -0.11 2.68 -9.33
C GLU A 62 0.20 1.18 -9.41
N GLU A 63 0.55 0.73 -10.62
CA GLU A 63 0.99 -0.65 -10.88
C GLU A 63 -0.02 -1.70 -10.37
N ILE A 64 -1.32 -1.42 -10.55
CA ILE A 64 -2.37 -2.34 -10.12
C ILE A 64 -2.43 -3.53 -11.07
N GLU A 65 -2.10 -4.70 -10.53
CA GLU A 65 -2.13 -5.97 -11.27
C GLU A 65 -2.38 -7.15 -10.31
N LEU A 66 -2.53 -8.35 -10.88
CA LEU A 66 -2.61 -9.57 -10.09
C LEU A 66 -1.23 -9.85 -9.47
N LEU A 67 -1.22 -10.22 -8.18
CA LEU A 67 0.02 -10.49 -7.47
C LEU A 67 0.82 -11.63 -8.11
N GLU A 68 0.14 -12.68 -8.57
CA GLU A 68 0.81 -13.82 -9.21
C GLU A 68 1.44 -13.44 -10.56
N ASP A 69 0.81 -12.52 -11.31
CA ASP A 69 1.38 -12.00 -12.55
C ASP A 69 2.65 -11.18 -12.26
N ARG A 70 2.60 -10.28 -11.27
CA ARG A 70 3.76 -9.49 -10.87
C ARG A 70 4.90 -10.35 -10.31
N MET A 71 4.60 -11.39 -9.55
CA MET A 71 5.56 -12.34 -9.01
C MET A 71 6.17 -13.27 -10.07
N SER A 72 5.59 -13.33 -11.27
CA SER A 72 6.14 -14.08 -12.40
C SER A 72 7.21 -13.30 -13.17
N ALA A 73 7.36 -11.98 -12.91
CA ALA A 73 8.43 -11.16 -13.45
C ALA A 73 9.76 -11.43 -12.72
N ASP A 74 10.89 -11.35 -13.42
CA ASP A 74 12.22 -11.66 -12.87
C ASP A 74 12.67 -10.70 -11.75
N ASP A 75 12.08 -9.51 -11.67
CA ASP A 75 12.48 -8.41 -10.78
C ASP A 75 11.48 -8.14 -9.65
N PHE A 76 10.59 -9.09 -9.34
CA PHE A 76 9.59 -8.87 -8.31
C PHE A 76 10.22 -8.67 -6.91
N PRO A 77 9.66 -7.80 -6.06
CA PRO A 77 10.17 -7.60 -4.71
C PRO A 77 10.06 -8.87 -3.86
N GLU A 78 11.17 -9.33 -3.24
CA GLU A 78 11.17 -10.53 -2.37
C GLU A 78 10.12 -10.46 -1.24
N GLU A 79 9.79 -9.25 -0.78
CA GLU A 79 8.76 -9.04 0.25
C GLU A 79 7.38 -9.58 -0.17
N PHE A 80 7.10 -9.72 -1.47
CA PHE A 80 5.82 -10.26 -1.97
C PHE A 80 5.58 -11.69 -1.53
N ILE A 81 6.64 -12.48 -1.32
CA ILE A 81 6.52 -13.84 -0.79
C ILE A 81 5.88 -13.82 0.60
N ASN A 82 6.37 -12.92 1.46
CA ASN A 82 5.87 -12.76 2.83
C ASN A 82 4.49 -12.09 2.86
N MET A 83 4.27 -11.10 1.99
CA MET A 83 2.97 -10.43 1.87
C MET A 83 1.89 -11.40 1.39
N ARG A 84 2.17 -12.22 0.37
CA ARG A 84 1.27 -13.27 -0.10
C ARG A 84 0.91 -14.24 1.03
N ALA A 85 1.92 -14.76 1.72
CA ALA A 85 1.71 -15.67 2.85
C ALA A 85 0.85 -15.04 3.95
N THR A 86 1.02 -13.74 4.19
CA THR A 86 0.23 -12.98 5.17
C THR A 86 -1.21 -12.79 4.69
N ALA A 87 -1.42 -12.42 3.44
CA ALA A 87 -2.74 -12.23 2.84
C ALA A 87 -3.56 -13.53 2.79
N HIS A 88 -2.91 -14.69 2.62
CA HIS A 88 -3.58 -15.98 2.76
C HIS A 88 -4.05 -16.28 4.19
N ARG A 89 -3.28 -15.85 5.20
CA ARG A 89 -3.67 -16.02 6.62
C ARG A 89 -4.72 -15.01 7.07
N GLN A 90 -4.76 -13.84 6.43
CA GLN A 90 -5.63 -12.71 6.77
C GLN A 90 -6.39 -12.21 5.53
N PRO A 91 -7.36 -12.99 5.00
CA PRO A 91 -7.98 -12.70 3.70
C PRO A 91 -8.83 -11.42 3.68
N THR A 92 -9.20 -10.90 4.85
CA THR A 92 -9.98 -9.67 5.02
C THR A 92 -9.12 -8.41 5.03
N ASP A 93 -7.82 -8.54 5.22
CA ASP A 93 -6.95 -7.41 5.53
C ASP A 93 -6.20 -6.93 4.29
N VAL A 94 -5.82 -5.65 4.28
CA VAL A 94 -4.87 -5.11 3.31
C VAL A 94 -3.48 -5.23 3.93
N VAL A 95 -2.60 -5.98 3.27
CA VAL A 95 -1.23 -6.20 3.72
C VAL A 95 -0.34 -5.12 3.13
N PHE A 96 0.40 -4.43 4.01
CA PHE A 96 1.37 -3.42 3.62
C PHE A 96 2.78 -4.00 3.74
N GLY A 97 3.60 -3.78 2.72
CA GLY A 97 5.00 -4.15 2.71
C GLY A 97 5.87 -3.15 3.46
N THR A 98 7.10 -3.02 2.99
CA THR A 98 8.09 -2.09 3.54
C THR A 98 7.77 -0.65 3.11
N PHE A 99 7.84 0.28 4.06
CA PHE A 99 7.61 1.70 3.80
C PHE A 99 8.92 2.36 3.36
N HIS A 100 9.02 2.70 2.08
CA HIS A 100 10.14 3.44 1.52
C HIS A 100 9.88 4.93 1.64
N MET A 101 10.45 5.54 2.68
CA MET A 101 10.23 6.96 3.00
C MET A 101 10.94 7.88 2.00
N TRP A 102 10.26 8.96 1.65
CA TRP A 102 10.82 10.08 0.91
C TRP A 102 10.57 11.40 1.65
N LEU A 103 11.48 12.34 1.46
CA LEU A 103 11.27 13.72 1.91
C LEU A 103 10.35 14.39 0.90
N GLN A 104 9.25 14.96 1.38
CA GLN A 104 8.48 15.85 0.54
C GLN A 104 9.31 17.12 0.39
N ASP A 105 9.92 17.29 -0.78
CA ASP A 105 10.47 18.61 -1.10
C ASP A 105 9.29 19.58 -1.10
N ASP A 106 9.42 20.66 -0.32
CA ASP A 106 8.56 21.83 -0.38
C ASP A 106 8.83 22.54 -1.72
N ALA A 107 8.49 21.89 -2.83
CA ALA A 107 8.44 22.53 -4.13
C ALA A 107 7.14 23.36 -4.19
N ASN A 108 7.32 24.59 -3.72
CA ASN A 108 6.43 25.75 -3.75
C ASN A 108 5.66 25.94 -5.07
#